data_AF-A0A7S1A9P2-F1
#
_entry.id   AF-A0A7S1A9P2-F1
#
_cell.length_a   1.000
_cell.length_b   1.000
_cell.length_c   1.000
_cell.angle_alpha   90.00
_cell.angle_beta   90.00
_cell.angle_gamma   90.00
#
_symmetry.space_group_name_H-M   'P 1'
#
loop_
_entity.id
_entity.type
_entity.pdbx_description
1 polymer ?
#
loop_
_entity_poly.entity_id
_entity_poly.type
_entity_poly.pdbx_seq_one_letter_code
_entity_poly.pdbx_strand_id
1 'polypeptide(L)'
;STEAVHNSSFGNVHPERRYFLQVSETSTVTLTTCTDAAFQVTNLGLLVSVDDDWEELTYVAGSRSSCPTLSRLLDPGEYLIYVEGLSPVVAFKLTTTCTVVGSST
;
A
#
# COMPACT_ATOMS: atom_id res chain seq x y z
N SER A 1 -18.43 -3.35 0.63
CA SER A 1 -16.97 -3.18 0.56
C SER A 1 -16.37 -3.64 1.86
N THR A 2 -15.17 -4.24 1.81
CA THR A 2 -14.40 -4.58 3.01
C THR A 2 -13.28 -3.56 3.15
N GLU A 3 -13.12 -2.98 4.33
CA GLU A 3 -12.06 -2.03 4.64
C GLU A 3 -11.12 -2.61 5.70
N ALA A 4 -9.82 -2.50 5.47
CA ALA A 4 -8.78 -2.80 6.45
C ALA A 4 -7.90 -1.57 6.64
N VAL A 5 -7.65 -1.20 7.89
CA VAL A 5 -6.78 -0.07 8.26
C VAL A 5 -5.61 -0.58 9.08
N HIS A 6 -4.40 -0.24 8.68
CA HIS A 6 -3.18 -0.60 9.38
C HIS A 6 -2.38 0.65 9.77
N ASN A 7 -2.00 0.74 11.03
CA ASN A 7 -1.18 1.83 11.56
C ASN A 7 0.22 1.30 11.91
N SER A 8 1.25 1.85 11.27
CA SER A 8 2.65 1.51 11.54
C SER A 8 3.39 2.73 12.06
N SER A 9 4.19 2.57 13.13
CA SER A 9 5.10 3.61 13.63
C SER A 9 6.54 3.23 13.33
N PHE A 10 7.36 4.20 12.90
CA PHE A 10 8.77 3.99 12.59
C PHE A 10 9.67 5.02 13.26
N GLY A 11 10.89 4.58 13.57
CA GLY A 11 11.97 5.44 14.06
C GLY A 11 12.79 6.05 12.92
N ASN A 12 14.02 6.47 13.22
CA ASN A 12 14.93 7.17 12.27
C ASN A 12 15.63 6.23 11.27
N VAL A 13 14.90 5.29 10.66
CA VAL A 13 15.40 4.37 9.63
C VAL A 13 14.46 4.43 8.44
N HIS A 14 14.99 4.20 7.23
CA HIS A 14 14.19 3.98 6.02
C HIS A 14 13.31 2.76 6.24
N PRO A 15 12.00 2.91 6.49
CA PRO A 15 11.18 1.79 6.84
C PRO A 15 10.43 1.28 5.63
N GLU A 16 10.44 -0.04 5.48
CA GLU A 16 9.59 -0.76 4.56
C GLU A 16 8.60 -1.62 5.34
N ARG A 17 7.33 -1.63 4.93
CA ARG A 17 6.33 -2.60 5.38
C ARG A 17 5.74 -3.30 4.19
N ARG A 18 5.46 -4.58 4.39
CA ARG A 18 4.79 -5.44 3.43
C ARG A 18 3.50 -5.98 4.04
N TYR A 19 2.45 -6.03 3.22
CA TYR A 19 1.14 -6.58 3.59
C TYR A 19 0.70 -7.58 2.53
N PHE A 20 0.18 -8.72 2.95
CA PHE A 20 -0.45 -9.67 2.05
C PHE A 20 -1.92 -9.30 1.85
N LEU A 21 -2.35 -9.34 0.60
CA LEU A 21 -3.74 -9.16 0.19
C LEU A 21 -4.19 -10.39 -0.59
N GLN A 22 -5.18 -11.09 -0.05
CA GLN A 22 -5.87 -12.15 -0.77
C GLN A 22 -7.12 -11.57 -1.44
N VAL A 23 -7.22 -11.71 -2.76
CA VAL A 23 -8.42 -11.36 -3.53
C VAL A 23 -9.13 -12.65 -3.90
N SER A 24 -10.39 -12.81 -3.47
CA SER A 24 -11.17 -14.04 -3.70
C SER A 24 -12.02 -13.99 -4.99
N GLU A 25 -12.35 -12.79 -5.46
CA GLU A 25 -13.15 -12.53 -6.65
C GLU A 25 -12.66 -11.26 -7.34
N THR A 26 -12.84 -11.12 -8.66
CA THR A 26 -12.41 -9.92 -9.38
C THR A 26 -13.03 -8.66 -8.75
N SER A 27 -12.18 -7.81 -8.18
CA SER A 27 -12.59 -6.70 -7.32
C SER A 27 -11.76 -5.44 -7.59
N THR A 28 -12.38 -4.29 -7.44
CA THR A 28 -11.62 -3.03 -7.40
C THR A 28 -11.01 -2.87 -6.02
N VAL A 29 -9.69 -2.83 -5.96
CA VAL A 29 -8.91 -2.62 -4.75
C VAL A 29 -8.38 -1.19 -4.77
N THR A 30 -8.69 -0.44 -3.72
CA THR A 30 -8.13 0.90 -3.50
C THR A 30 -7.24 0.87 -2.27
N LEU A 31 -5.99 1.29 -2.45
CA LEU A 31 -4.98 1.40 -1.42
C LEU A 31 -4.66 2.87 -1.21
N THR A 32 -4.72 3.34 0.03
CA THR A 32 -4.32 4.69 0.40
C THR A 32 -3.36 4.60 1.56
N THR A 33 -2.21 5.28 1.47
CA THR A 33 -1.30 5.42 2.62
C THR A 33 -1.13 6.88 2.95
N CYS A 34 -1.41 7.26 4.19
CA CYS A 34 -1.19 8.61 4.71
C CYS A 34 -0.04 8.60 5.72
N THR A 35 0.66 9.73 5.85
CA THR A 35 1.64 9.95 6.92
C THR A 35 1.27 11.16 7.78
N ASP A 36 1.53 11.08 9.09
CA ASP A 36 1.27 12.16 10.05
C ASP A 36 2.41 13.19 10.14
N ALA A 37 3.56 12.94 9.50
CA ALA A 37 4.68 13.87 9.49
C ALA A 37 5.05 14.32 8.07
N ALA A 38 5.86 15.37 7.98
CA ALA A 38 6.38 15.85 6.70
C ALA A 38 7.47 14.88 6.17
N PHE A 39 7.06 13.79 5.52
CA PHE A 39 7.96 12.92 4.77
C PHE A 39 8.46 13.58 3.51
N GLN A 40 9.69 13.27 3.10
CA GLN A 40 10.15 13.68 1.78
C GLN A 40 9.44 12.88 0.70
N VAL A 41 9.40 11.55 0.83
CA VAL A 41 8.67 10.66 -0.08
C VAL A 41 8.12 9.44 0.67
N THR A 42 6.89 9.04 0.37
CA THR A 42 6.31 7.75 0.75
C THR A 42 5.95 7.00 -0.53
N ASN A 43 6.59 5.87 -0.80
CA ASN A 43 6.23 5.00 -1.92
C ASN A 43 5.16 4.01 -1.45
N LEU A 44 4.12 3.84 -2.25
CA LEU A 44 3.11 2.80 -2.10
C LEU A 44 3.09 2.01 -3.40
N GLY A 45 3.32 0.71 -3.33
CA GLY A 45 3.26 -0.16 -4.50
C GLY A 45 2.53 -1.47 -4.25
N LEU A 46 2.13 -2.08 -5.36
CA LEU A 46 1.40 -3.33 -5.42
C LEU A 46 2.18 -4.29 -6.32
N LEU A 47 2.47 -5.46 -5.80
CA LEU A 47 3.07 -6.57 -6.51
C LEU A 47 2.07 -7.73 -6.60
N VAL A 48 2.27 -8.56 -7.60
CA VAL A 48 1.57 -9.84 -7.79
C VAL A 48 2.58 -10.98 -7.79
N SER A 49 2.16 -12.13 -7.29
CA SER A 49 2.97 -13.35 -7.36
C SER A 49 2.87 -13.96 -8.77
N VAL A 50 3.99 -14.13 -9.46
CA VAL A 50 4.11 -14.76 -10.78
C VAL A 50 5.32 -15.70 -10.76
N ASP A 51 5.10 -16.98 -11.06
CA ASP A 51 6.18 -17.99 -11.16
C ASP A 51 7.16 -18.01 -9.97
N ASP A 52 6.64 -17.96 -8.74
CA ASP A 52 7.39 -17.88 -7.48
C ASP A 52 8.23 -16.59 -7.27
N ASP A 53 8.05 -15.58 -8.12
CA ASP A 53 8.63 -14.24 -7.98
C ASP A 53 7.55 -13.16 -7.80
N TRP A 54 7.95 -11.96 -7.37
CA TRP A 54 7.06 -10.82 -7.20
C TRP A 54 7.28 -9.78 -8.29
N GLU A 55 6.26 -9.56 -9.12
CA GLU A 55 6.29 -8.53 -10.16
C GLU A 55 5.55 -7.28 -9.70
N GLU A 56 6.17 -6.11 -9.86
CA GLU A 56 5.51 -4.84 -9.58
C GLU A 56 4.42 -4.55 -10.61
N LEU A 57 3.17 -4.55 -10.16
CA LEU A 57 2.04 -4.17 -10.99
C LEU A 57 1.97 -2.66 -11.19
N THR A 58 2.19 -1.91 -10.12
CA THR A 58 2.04 -0.45 -10.10
C THR A 58 2.58 0.11 -8.79
N TYR A 59 3.09 1.34 -8.84
CA TYR A 59 3.47 2.10 -7.66
C TYR A 59 3.05 3.57 -7.81
N VAL A 60 2.93 4.25 -6.68
CA VAL A 60 2.73 5.69 -6.58
C VAL A 60 3.64 6.25 -5.49
N ALA A 61 4.39 7.29 -5.84
CA ALA A 61 5.17 8.06 -4.89
C ALA A 61 4.33 9.25 -4.40
N GLY A 62 4.13 9.33 -3.10
CA GLY A 62 3.60 10.51 -2.42
C GLY A 62 4.73 11.47 -2.03
N SER A 63 4.47 12.77 -2.12
CA SER A 63 5.33 13.82 -1.53
C SER A 63 4.77 14.31 -0.18
N ARG A 64 5.43 15.28 0.47
CA ARG A 64 5.08 15.85 1.79
C ARG A 64 3.57 15.92 2.03
N SER A 65 3.12 15.28 3.12
CA SER A 65 1.72 15.35 3.60
C SER A 65 0.67 14.88 2.58
N SER A 66 1.07 14.15 1.55
CA SER A 66 0.13 13.51 0.63
C SER A 66 -0.26 12.13 1.15
N CYS A 67 -1.49 11.72 0.80
CA CYS A 67 -1.96 10.36 0.95
C CYS A 67 -1.91 9.66 -0.42
N PRO A 68 -0.75 9.12 -0.87
CA PRO A 68 -0.69 8.34 -2.09
C PRO A 68 -1.81 7.31 -2.14
N THR A 69 -2.57 7.34 -3.23
CA THR A 69 -3.72 6.48 -3.45
C THR A 69 -3.58 5.77 -4.78
N LEU A 70 -3.83 4.47 -4.76
CA LEU A 70 -3.78 3.56 -5.89
C LEU A 70 -5.12 2.83 -5.99
N SER A 71 -5.70 2.74 -7.18
CA SER A 71 -6.94 1.98 -7.40
C SER A 71 -6.79 1.11 -8.63
N ARG A 72 -7.07 -0.18 -8.51
CA ARG A 72 -6.91 -1.16 -9.59
C ARG A 72 -7.94 -2.28 -9.49
N LEU A 73 -8.42 -2.73 -10.65
CA LEU A 73 -9.18 -3.98 -10.76
C LEU A 73 -8.19 -5.15 -10.68
N LEU A 74 -8.38 -6.03 -9.70
CA LEU A 74 -7.54 -7.20 -9.46
C LEU A 74 -8.36 -8.47 -9.63
N ASP A 75 -7.79 -9.46 -10.30
CA ASP A 75 -8.34 -10.81 -10.39
C ASP A 75 -8.07 -11.62 -9.11
N PRO A 76 -8.77 -12.74 -8.90
CA PRO A 76 -8.51 -13.61 -7.75
C PRO A 76 -7.05 -14.04 -7.70
N GLY A 77 -6.42 -13.89 -6.54
CA GLY A 77 -4.99 -14.16 -6.40
C GLY A 77 -4.40 -13.60 -5.11
N GLU A 78 -3.10 -13.85 -4.95
CA GLU A 78 -2.28 -13.33 -3.86
C GLU A 78 -1.47 -12.13 -4.35
N TYR A 79 -1.55 -11.04 -3.58
CA TYR A 79 -0.87 -9.79 -3.88
C TYR A 79 -0.08 -9.35 -2.66
N LEU A 80 1.03 -8.65 -2.92
CA LEU A 80 1.87 -8.04 -1.90
C LEU A 80 1.81 -6.53 -2.06
N ILE A 81 1.47 -5.84 -0.99
CA ILE A 81 1.50 -4.38 -0.93
C ILE A 81 2.76 -4.00 -0.19
N TYR A 82 3.56 -3.10 -0.74
CA TYR A 82 4.67 -2.51 -0.02
C TYR A 82 4.47 -1.03 0.19
N VAL A 83 4.92 -0.57 1.35
CA VAL A 83 4.95 0.83 1.73
C VAL A 83 6.35 1.14 2.20
N GLU A 84 7.01 2.06 1.52
CA GLU A 84 8.37 2.46 1.81
C GLU A 84 8.42 3.96 2.14
N GLY A 85 9.03 4.29 3.27
CA GLY A 85 9.30 5.68 3.67
C GLY A 85 10.72 6.08 3.32
N LEU A 86 10.88 7.09 2.47
CA LEU A 86 12.19 7.69 2.19
C LEU A 86 12.32 8.98 3.01
N SER A 87 12.63 8.84 4.31
CA SER A 87 13.11 9.97 5.13
C SER A 87 13.90 9.46 6.34
N PRO A 88 15.15 9.91 6.56
CA PRO A 88 15.98 9.38 7.64
C PRO A 88 15.88 10.13 8.98
N VAL A 89 15.04 11.17 9.13
CA VAL A 89 15.30 12.19 10.18
C VAL A 89 14.27 12.27 11.31
N VAL A 90 13.03 11.77 11.14
CA VAL A 90 11.97 11.98 12.15
C VAL A 90 11.09 10.75 12.29
N ALA A 91 10.74 10.40 13.53
CA ALA A 91 9.74 9.38 13.83
C ALA A 91 8.35 9.76 13.28
N PHE A 92 7.58 8.75 12.88
CA PHE A 92 6.32 8.98 12.18
C PHE A 92 5.38 7.80 12.23
N LYS A 93 4.13 8.06 11.83
CA LYS A 93 3.10 7.05 11.63
C LYS A 93 2.66 7.02 10.17
N LEU A 94 2.45 5.81 9.68
CA LEU A 94 1.76 5.51 8.44
C LEU A 94 0.40 4.90 8.77
N THR A 95 -0.63 5.40 8.10
CA THR A 95 -1.97 4.81 8.08
C THR A 95 -2.24 4.32 6.67
N THR A 96 -2.24 3.00 6.49
CA THR A 96 -2.55 2.35 5.22
C THR A 96 -3.96 1.79 5.28
N THR A 97 -4.82 2.24 4.38
CA THR A 97 -6.19 1.76 4.21
C THR A 97 -6.26 0.94 2.92
N CYS A 98 -6.90 -0.22 2.99
CA CYS A 98 -7.23 -1.05 1.84
C CYS A 98 -8.74 -1.24 1.79
N THR A 99 -9.36 -0.83 0.69
CA THR A 99 -10.79 -1.01 0.45
C THR A 99 -10.98 -1.92 -0.75
N VAL A 100 -11.70 -3.02 -0.54
CA VAL A 100 -12.07 -3.97 -1.59
C VAL A 100 -13.55 -3.81 -1.89
N VAL A 101 -13.85 -3.51 -3.16
CA VAL A 101 -15.21 -3.43 -3.69
C VAL A 101 -15.35 -4.55 -4.72
N GLY A 102 -16.07 -5.62 -4.33
CA GLY A 102 -16.41 -6.71 -5.24
C GLY A 102 -17.21 -6.20 -6.43
N SER A 103 -16.94 -6.76 -7.60
CA SER A 103 -17.76 -6.53 -8.78
C SER A 103 -19.05 -7.32 -8.59
N SER A 104 -20.12 -6.67 -8.13
CA SER A 104 -21.44 -7.31 -8.13
C SER A 104 -21.86 -7.53 -9.59
N THR A 105 -21.69 -8.75 -10.12
CA THR A 105 -22.44 -9.22 -11.29
C THR A 105 -23.77 -9.80 -10.84
#